data_AF-A0A0G1YWD0-F1
#
_entry.id   AF-A0A0G1YWD0-F1
#
_cell.length_a   1.000
_cell.length_b   1.000
_cell.length_c   1.000
_cell.angle_alpha   90.00
_cell.angle_beta   90.00
_cell.angle_gamma   90.00
#
_symmetry.space_group_name_H-M   'P 1'
#
loop_
_entity.id
_entity.type
_entity.pdbx_description
1 polymer ?
#
loop_
_entity_poly.entity_id
_entity_poly.type
_entity_poly.pdbx_seq_one_letter_code
_entity_poly.pdbx_strand_id
1 'polypeptide(L)'
;MSQLPQFNEQKQDERLHELRAREEEQLAEMLSGKYGVEYIDLTTRSVDTDALRLIPEKSAREAEVAAFRKINKRILVAMRAPERPDAVLIMQNLERLGYRVERFIASHNSLEHAWERYKDH
;
A
#
# COMPACT_ATOMS: atom_id res chain seq x y z
N MET A 1 -35.09 26.01 15.28
CA MET A 1 -33.69 26.03 14.77
C MET A 1 -32.85 25.06 15.58
N SER A 2 -32.61 23.85 15.07
CA SER A 2 -31.59 22.95 15.64
C SER A 2 -31.00 22.09 14.53
N GLN A 3 -29.93 22.59 13.90
CA GLN A 3 -28.91 21.77 13.24
C GLN A 3 -27.65 21.99 14.07
N LEU A 4 -27.22 21.04 14.92
CA LEU A 4 -25.90 21.02 15.59
C LEU A 4 -25.75 19.80 16.56
N PRO A 5 -25.80 18.56 16.03
CA PRO A 5 -24.87 17.54 16.55
C PRO A 5 -23.94 16.95 15.47
N GLN A 6 -24.41 16.78 14.23
CA GLN A 6 -23.66 16.12 13.14
C GLN A 6 -22.36 16.81 12.74
N PHE A 7 -22.31 18.15 12.76
CA PHE A 7 -21.14 18.91 12.29
C PHE A 7 -19.93 18.80 13.23
N ASN A 8 -20.14 18.46 14.51
CA ASN A 8 -19.06 18.35 15.49
C ASN A 8 -18.48 16.92 15.52
N GLU A 9 -19.32 15.91 15.32
CA GLU A 9 -18.89 14.50 15.21
C GLU A 9 -18.02 14.27 13.97
N GLN A 10 -18.42 14.80 12.80
CA GLN A 10 -17.66 14.69 11.56
C GLN A 10 -16.22 15.24 11.68
N LYS A 11 -16.05 16.41 12.31
CA LYS A 11 -14.73 17.02 12.50
C LYS A 11 -13.86 16.25 13.49
N GLN A 12 -14.46 15.59 14.48
CA GLN A 12 -13.72 14.75 15.42
C GLN A 12 -13.25 13.45 14.75
N ASP A 13 -14.10 12.84 13.94
CA ASP A 13 -13.78 11.62 13.19
C ASP A 13 -12.68 11.86 12.14
N GLU A 14 -12.76 12.97 11.40
CA GLU A 14 -11.72 13.38 10.45
C GLU A 14 -10.36 13.56 11.14
N ARG A 15 -10.35 14.25 12.29
CA ARG A 15 -9.11 14.48 13.05
C ARG A 15 -8.50 13.18 13.59
N LEU A 16 -9.33 12.24 14.03
CA LEU A 16 -8.88 10.93 14.48
C LEU A 16 -8.30 10.10 13.33
N HIS A 17 -8.94 10.15 12.15
CA HIS A 17 -8.42 9.51 10.95
C HIS A 17 -7.07 10.07 10.51
N GLU A 18 -6.92 11.40 10.49
CA GLU A 18 -5.65 12.05 10.15
C GLU A 18 -4.52 11.65 11.12
N LEU A 19 -4.81 11.57 12.42
CA LEU A 19 -3.84 11.13 13.41
C LEU A 19 -3.37 9.69 13.15
N ARG A 20 -4.32 8.77 12.92
CA ARG A 20 -4.00 7.37 12.60
C ARG A 20 -3.18 7.24 11.33
N ALA A 21 -3.56 7.94 10.26
CA ALA A 21 -2.82 7.91 9.01
C ALA A 21 -1.37 8.37 9.21
N ARG A 22 -1.14 9.45 9.97
CA ARG A 22 0.21 9.92 10.30
C ARG A 22 1.00 8.89 11.12
N GLU A 23 0.37 8.24 12.09
CA GLU A 23 1.01 7.17 12.87
C GLU A 23 1.41 5.99 11.99
N GLU A 24 0.57 5.60 11.03
CA GLU A 24 0.87 4.54 10.08
C GLU A 24 2.07 4.89 9.18
N GLU A 25 2.15 6.11 8.66
CA GLU A 25 3.29 6.54 7.85
C GLU A 25 4.59 6.58 8.67
N GLN A 26 4.54 7.09 9.91
CA GLN A 26 5.70 7.08 10.81
C GLN A 26 6.16 5.65 11.11
N LEU A 27 5.23 4.73 11.32
CA LEU A 27 5.55 3.32 11.53
C LEU A 27 6.20 2.70 10.29
N ALA A 28 5.67 2.98 9.10
CA ALA A 28 6.23 2.50 7.85
C ALA A 28 7.67 3.03 7.63
N GLU A 29 7.93 4.30 7.90
CA GLU A 29 9.27 4.90 7.82
C GLU A 29 10.26 4.28 8.81
N MET A 30 9.84 4.05 10.07
CA MET A 30 10.65 3.37 11.08
C MET A 30 10.99 1.92 10.68
N LEU A 31 10.01 1.18 10.15
CA LEU A 31 10.24 -0.19 9.69
C LEU A 31 11.18 -0.25 8.50
N SER A 32 11.09 0.72 7.58
CA SER A 32 12.00 0.86 6.44
C SER A 32 13.46 0.94 6.91
N GLY A 33 13.74 1.82 7.89
CA GLY A 33 15.06 1.93 8.50
C GLY A 33 15.53 0.64 9.19
N LYS A 34 14.62 -0.08 9.87
CA LYS A 34 14.92 -1.35 10.54
C LYS A 34 15.29 -2.47 9.55
N TYR A 35 14.58 -2.57 8.43
CA TYR A 35 14.76 -3.67 7.46
C TYR A 35 15.72 -3.32 6.32
N GLY A 36 16.16 -2.06 6.20
CA GLY A 36 16.98 -1.60 5.07
C GLY A 36 16.22 -1.66 3.73
N VAL A 37 14.90 -1.51 3.78
CA VAL A 37 13.99 -1.55 2.63
C VAL A 37 13.37 -0.16 2.50
N GLU A 38 13.38 0.42 1.31
CA GLU A 38 12.87 1.79 1.12
C GLU A 38 11.37 1.92 1.47
N TYR A 39 11.01 3.06 2.03
CA TYR A 39 9.62 3.43 2.29
C TYR A 39 8.99 4.13 1.07
N ILE A 40 7.70 3.89 0.83
CA ILE A 40 6.90 4.55 -0.21
C ILE A 40 5.52 4.92 0.31
N ASP A 41 5.13 6.17 0.05
CA ASP A 41 3.76 6.66 0.19
C ASP A 41 3.06 6.60 -1.17
N LEU A 42 2.03 5.77 -1.31
CA LEU A 42 1.30 5.62 -2.57
C LEU A 42 0.17 6.63 -2.74
N THR A 43 -0.20 7.38 -1.70
CA THR A 43 -1.19 8.46 -1.81
C THR A 43 -0.68 9.66 -2.60
N THR A 44 0.65 9.84 -2.62
CA THR A 44 1.34 10.92 -3.33
C THR A 44 2.08 10.46 -4.58
N ARG A 45 2.13 9.16 -4.85
CA ARG A 45 2.88 8.56 -5.97
C ARG A 45 1.94 7.96 -7.01
N SER A 46 2.35 8.01 -8.27
CA SER A 46 1.58 7.39 -9.35
C SER A 46 1.63 5.86 -9.24
N VAL A 47 0.44 5.26 -9.26
CA VAL A 47 0.24 3.81 -9.29
C VAL A 47 -0.07 3.41 -10.73
N ASP A 48 0.74 2.51 -11.27
CA ASP A 48 0.58 1.93 -12.61
C ASP A 48 -0.43 0.77 -12.56
N THR A 49 -1.58 0.95 -13.22
CA THR A 49 -2.65 -0.05 -13.25
C THR A 49 -2.24 -1.35 -13.96
N ASP A 50 -1.30 -1.29 -14.91
CA ASP A 50 -0.76 -2.49 -15.56
C ASP A 50 0.15 -3.29 -14.61
N ALA A 51 0.85 -2.59 -13.71
CA ALA A 51 1.64 -3.23 -12.66
C ALA A 51 0.74 -3.91 -11.61
N LEU A 52 -0.33 -3.22 -11.17
CA LEU A 52 -1.28 -3.76 -10.21
C LEU A 52 -1.87 -5.09 -10.69
N ARG A 53 -2.25 -5.17 -11.97
CA ARG A 53 -2.85 -6.36 -12.59
C ARG A 53 -1.95 -7.61 -12.58
N LEU A 54 -0.66 -7.49 -12.26
CA LEU A 54 0.22 -8.65 -12.07
C LEU A 54 -0.10 -9.45 -10.81
N ILE A 55 -0.79 -8.85 -9.85
CA ILE A 55 -1.23 -9.51 -8.62
C ILE A 55 -2.76 -9.46 -8.58
N PRO A 56 -3.47 -10.58 -8.41
CA PRO A 56 -4.93 -10.55 -8.23
C PRO A 56 -5.31 -9.70 -7.01
N GLU A 57 -6.33 -8.83 -7.13
CA GLU A 57 -6.74 -7.91 -6.06
C GLU A 57 -6.95 -8.63 -4.72
N LYS A 58 -7.63 -9.77 -4.73
CA LYS A 58 -7.87 -10.58 -3.53
C LYS A 58 -6.56 -10.96 -2.83
N SER A 59 -5.58 -11.46 -3.58
CA SER A 59 -4.27 -11.83 -3.04
C SER A 59 -3.46 -10.62 -2.60
N ALA A 60 -3.57 -9.50 -3.32
CA ALA A 60 -2.93 -8.24 -2.97
C ALA A 60 -3.42 -7.73 -1.60
N ARG A 61 -4.74 -7.73 -1.39
CA ARG A 61 -5.38 -7.33 -0.11
C ARG A 61 -5.05 -8.29 1.03
N GLU A 62 -5.18 -9.60 0.81
CA GLU A 62 -4.92 -10.62 1.84
C GLU A 62 -3.46 -10.60 2.32
N ALA A 63 -2.50 -10.42 1.41
CA ALA A 63 -1.08 -10.37 1.73
C ALA A 63 -0.57 -8.97 2.09
N GLU A 64 -1.43 -7.95 2.04
CA GLU A 64 -1.07 -6.54 2.29
C GLU A 64 0.07 -6.05 1.38
N VAL A 65 -0.06 -6.27 0.06
CA VAL A 65 0.91 -5.87 -0.97
C VAL A 65 0.25 -5.18 -2.17
N ALA A 66 1.01 -4.38 -2.91
CA ALA A 66 0.59 -3.79 -4.18
C ALA A 66 1.79 -3.62 -5.13
N ALA A 67 1.69 -4.17 -6.35
CA ALA A 67 2.62 -3.87 -7.42
C ALA A 67 2.25 -2.50 -8.02
N PHE A 68 3.02 -1.46 -7.71
CA PHE A 68 2.65 -0.09 -8.05
C PHE A 68 3.38 0.46 -9.28
N ARG A 69 4.42 -0.23 -9.76
CA ARG A 69 5.16 0.20 -10.94
C ARG A 69 5.85 -0.98 -11.64
N LYS A 70 5.79 -0.98 -12.98
CA LYS A 70 6.51 -1.93 -13.84
C LYS A 70 7.46 -1.18 -14.77
N ILE A 71 8.73 -1.58 -14.79
CA ILE A 71 9.76 -1.04 -15.68
C ILE A 71 10.46 -2.22 -16.36
N ASN A 72 10.11 -2.52 -17.61
CA ASN A 72 10.55 -3.72 -18.32
C ASN A 72 10.26 -5.00 -17.52
N LYS A 73 11.31 -5.69 -17.05
CA LYS A 73 11.22 -6.89 -16.20
C LYS A 73 11.32 -6.57 -14.71
N ARG A 74 11.43 -5.31 -14.30
CA ARG A 74 11.49 -4.91 -12.90
C ARG A 74 10.12 -4.48 -12.39
N ILE A 75 9.67 -5.06 -11.28
CA ILE A 75 8.40 -4.73 -10.62
C ILE A 75 8.72 -4.16 -9.25
N LEU A 76 8.20 -2.96 -8.97
CA LEU A 76 8.29 -2.37 -7.64
C LEU A 76 7.00 -2.72 -6.90
N VAL A 77 7.17 -3.32 -5.72
CA VAL A 77 6.07 -3.80 -4.89
C VAL A 77 6.13 -3.14 -3.53
N ALA A 78 5.05 -2.45 -3.17
CA ALA A 78 4.81 -1.94 -1.84
C ALA A 78 4.19 -3.04 -0.96
N MET A 79 4.60 -3.12 0.30
CA MET A 79 4.09 -4.10 1.26
C MET A 79 4.10 -3.56 2.68
N ARG A 80 3.15 -3.98 3.50
CA ARG A 80 3.09 -3.55 4.91
C ARG A 80 4.23 -4.18 5.73
N ALA A 81 4.60 -5.42 5.43
CA ALA A 81 5.66 -6.13 6.14
C ALA A 81 6.39 -7.12 5.21
N PRO A 82 7.72 -6.96 5.01
CA PRO A 82 8.47 -7.70 3.98
C PRO A 82 8.71 -9.18 4.30
N GLU A 83 8.56 -9.58 5.56
CA GLU A 83 8.83 -10.95 6.02
C GLU A 83 7.56 -11.81 6.14
N ARG A 84 6.37 -11.25 5.83
CA ARG A 84 5.14 -12.05 5.92
C ARG A 84 5.18 -13.21 4.90
N PRO A 85 4.78 -14.43 5.29
CA PRO A 85 4.85 -15.59 4.40
C PRO A 85 4.03 -15.45 3.11
N ASP A 86 2.86 -14.83 3.18
CA ASP A 86 1.97 -14.55 2.06
C ASP A 86 2.57 -13.53 1.08
N ALA A 87 3.15 -12.44 1.59
CA ALA A 87 3.87 -11.45 0.79
C ALA A 87 5.06 -12.09 0.07
N VAL A 88 5.88 -12.88 0.78
CA VAL A 88 7.02 -13.61 0.20
C VAL A 88 6.58 -14.54 -0.93
N LEU A 89 5.48 -15.27 -0.76
CA LEU A 89 4.93 -16.16 -1.80
C LEU A 89 4.55 -15.38 -3.06
N ILE A 90 3.94 -14.20 -2.93
CA ILE A 90 3.62 -13.35 -4.08
C ILE A 90 4.89 -12.93 -4.81
N MET A 91 5.95 -12.57 -4.08
CA MET A 91 7.22 -12.16 -4.70
C MET A 91 7.84 -13.31 -5.49
N GLN A 92 7.85 -14.52 -4.93
CA GLN A 92 8.33 -15.72 -5.61
C GLN A 92 7.51 -16.04 -6.86
N ASN A 93 6.20 -15.83 -6.84
CA ASN A 93 5.33 -16.02 -8.01
C ASN A 93 5.69 -15.03 -9.13
N LEU A 94 5.89 -13.74 -8.80
CA LEU A 94 6.34 -12.74 -9.77
C LEU A 94 7.73 -13.08 -10.33
N GLU A 95 8.67 -13.52 -9.48
CA GLU A 95 10.00 -13.94 -9.92
C GLU A 95 9.94 -15.15 -10.86
N ARG A 96 9.05 -16.12 -10.61
CA ARG A 96 8.82 -17.28 -11.48
C ARG A 96 8.27 -16.89 -12.86
N LEU A 97 7.54 -15.78 -12.94
CA LEU A 97 7.09 -15.18 -14.20
C LEU A 97 8.22 -14.44 -14.95
N GLY A 98 9.43 -14.42 -14.40
CA GLY A 98 10.61 -13.81 -15.00
C GLY A 98 10.82 -12.34 -14.64
N TYR A 99 10.15 -11.85 -13.59
CA TYR A 99 10.33 -10.50 -13.08
C TYR A 99 11.45 -10.42 -12.03
N ARG A 100 12.04 -9.24 -11.88
CA ARG A 100 12.88 -8.86 -10.74
C ARG A 100 12.05 -7.96 -9.84
N VAL A 101 11.82 -8.42 -8.62
CA VAL A 101 10.99 -7.70 -7.65
C VAL A 101 11.88 -6.81 -6.79
N GLU A 102 11.52 -5.53 -6.70
CA GLU A 102 12.08 -4.56 -5.77
C GLU A 102 11.02 -4.24 -4.71
N ARG A 103 11.36 -4.42 -3.44
CA ARG A 103 10.40 -4.33 -2.32
C ARG A 103 10.47 -2.95 -1.68
N PHE A 104 9.31 -2.45 -1.29
CA PHE A 104 9.13 -1.18 -0.58
C PHE A 104 8.20 -1.39 0.59
N ILE A 105 8.45 -0.71 1.71
CA ILE A 105 7.51 -0.67 2.84
C ILE A 105 6.50 0.47 2.60
N ALA A 106 5.23 0.20 2.81
CA ALA A 106 4.17 1.20 2.74
C ALA A 106 3.21 1.07 3.92
N SER A 107 2.53 2.17 4.26
CA SER A 107 1.40 2.14 5.20
C SER A 107 0.21 1.36 4.63
N HIS A 108 -0.73 1.01 5.51
CA HIS A 108 -1.97 0.40 5.06
C HIS A 108 -2.83 1.39 4.27
N ASN A 109 -2.89 2.64 4.70
CA ASN A 109 -3.53 3.71 3.93
C ASN A 109 -2.99 3.83 2.50
N SER A 110 -1.67 3.76 2.31
CA SER A 110 -1.04 3.75 0.98
C SER A 110 -1.48 2.54 0.14
N LEU A 111 -1.55 1.35 0.74
CA LEU A 111 -1.99 0.14 0.05
C LEU A 111 -3.47 0.20 -0.34
N GLU A 112 -4.34 0.69 0.55
CA GLU A 112 -5.76 0.90 0.23
C GLU A 112 -5.93 1.85 -0.95
N HIS A 113 -5.21 2.98 -0.97
CA HIS A 113 -5.22 3.89 -2.11
C HIS A 113 -4.80 3.22 -3.43
N ALA A 114 -3.79 2.34 -3.38
CA ALA A 114 -3.37 1.58 -4.55
C ALA A 114 -4.44 0.56 -4.97
N TRP A 115 -5.10 -0.10 -4.02
CA TRP A 115 -6.11 -1.10 -4.32
C TRP A 115 -7.41 -0.49 -4.89
N GLU A 116 -7.73 0.77 -4.58
CA GLU A 116 -8.84 1.48 -5.22
C GLU A 116 -8.68 1.54 -6.75
N ARG A 117 -7.43 1.62 -7.24
CA ARG A 117 -7.09 1.65 -8.66
C ARG A 117 -7.32 0.32 -9.37
N TYR A 118 -7.56 -0.78 -8.65
CA TYR A 118 -8.03 -1.99 -9.33
C TYR A 118 -9.31 -1.70 -10.11
N LYS A 119 -10.20 -0.82 -9.60
CA LYS A 119 -11.50 -0.49 -10.22
C LYS A 119 -11.40 0.28 -11.55
N ASP A 120 -10.23 0.79 -11.92
CA ASP A 120 -10.00 1.58 -13.15
C ASP A 120 -10.00 0.66 -14.41
N HIS A 121 -11.05 -0.16 -14.55
CA HIS A 121 -11.24 -1.13 -15.61
C HIS A 121 -11.78 -0.50 -16.91
#